data_AF-A0A1Q6LJ93-F1
#
_entry.id   AF-A0A1Q6LJ93-F1
#
_cell.length_a   1.000
_cell.length_b   1.000
_cell.length_c   1.000
_cell.angle_alpha   90.00
_cell.angle_beta   90.00
_cell.angle_gamma   90.00
#
_symmetry.space_group_name_H-M   'P 1'
#
loop_
_entity.id
_entity.type
_entity.pdbx_description
1 polymer ?
#
loop_
_entity_poly.entity_id
_entity_poly.type
_entity_poly.pdbx_seq_one_letter_code
_entity_poly.pdbx_strand_id
1 'polypeptide(L)'
;MVVYTNADFISLNEENLTYSVLVEDKGKIAYIGYNTPLCYRDAKVVDLGGKAVLPAVNDLIPVDCKDAGCAVLAVGESADFAVLDKNILKDPTASVEAVYLKGRDTSKSRFPFFHI
;
A
#
# COMPACT_ATOMS: atom_id res chain seq x y z
N MET A 1 13.34 -3.26 -5.27
CA MET A 1 12.89 -4.34 -4.36
C MET A 1 12.83 -3.88 -2.92
N VAL A 2 11.61 -3.83 -2.36
CA VAL A 2 11.32 -3.52 -0.96
C VAL A 2 10.21 -4.45 -0.47
N VAL A 3 10.36 -4.99 0.73
CA VAL A 3 9.34 -5.83 1.38
C VAL A 3 8.65 -5.00 2.45
N TYR A 4 7.37 -4.74 2.28
CA TYR A 4 6.52 -4.09 3.27
C TYR A 4 5.86 -5.16 4.14
N THR A 5 5.95 -5.01 5.46
CA THR A 5 5.46 -6.01 6.43
C THR A 5 4.70 -5.36 7.58
N ASN A 6 4.07 -6.20 8.41
CA ASN A 6 3.39 -5.78 9.64
C ASN A 6 2.29 -4.75 9.32
N ALA A 7 1.41 -5.09 8.38
CA ALA A 7 0.28 -4.27 7.98
C ALA A 7 -0.88 -5.16 7.51
N ASP A 8 -2.10 -4.65 7.57
CA ASP A 8 -3.27 -5.20 6.88
C ASP A 8 -3.28 -4.68 5.43
N PHE A 9 -2.72 -5.43 4.48
CA PHE A 9 -2.79 -5.09 3.06
C PHE A 9 -4.14 -5.54 2.48
N ILE A 10 -5.07 -4.60 2.35
CA ILE A 10 -6.41 -4.80 1.81
C ILE A 10 -6.31 -4.76 0.29
N SER A 11 -6.62 -5.88 -0.36
CA SER A 11 -6.46 -6.00 -1.81
C SER A 11 -7.44 -5.15 -2.61
N LEU A 12 -8.63 -4.90 -2.07
CA LEU A 12 -9.81 -4.38 -2.78
C LEU A 12 -10.20 -5.21 -4.02
N ASN A 13 -9.88 -6.50 -4.03
CA ASN A 13 -10.51 -7.42 -4.98
C ASN A 13 -11.98 -7.68 -4.59
N GLU A 14 -12.69 -8.48 -5.39
CA GLU A 14 -14.11 -8.81 -5.16
C GLU A 14 -14.39 -9.38 -3.75
N GLU A 15 -13.40 -10.03 -3.14
CA GLU A 15 -13.49 -10.66 -1.82
C GLU A 15 -12.89 -9.80 -0.68
N ASN A 16 -12.32 -8.63 -1.00
CA ASN A 16 -11.58 -7.76 -0.07
C ASN A 16 -10.56 -8.52 0.79
N LEU A 17 -9.79 -9.41 0.17
CA LEU A 17 -8.77 -10.19 0.88
C LEU A 17 -7.75 -9.28 1.58
N THR A 18 -7.28 -9.74 2.73
CA THR A 18 -6.23 -9.06 3.49
C THR A 18 -4.97 -9.92 3.53
N TYR A 19 -3.82 -9.27 3.41
CA TYR A 19 -2.50 -9.89 3.44
C TYR A 19 -1.61 -9.19 4.45
N SER A 20 -0.45 -9.78 4.76
CA SER A 20 0.49 -9.25 5.77
C SER A 20 1.82 -8.79 5.20
N VAL A 21 2.07 -9.09 3.92
CA VAL A 21 3.31 -8.80 3.19
C VAL A 21 2.99 -8.34 1.78
N LEU A 22 3.63 -7.26 1.35
CA LEU A 22 3.65 -6.80 -0.04
C LEU A 22 5.11 -6.56 -0.45
N VAL A 23 5.52 -7.10 -1.59
CA VAL A 23 6.85 -6.88 -2.16
C VAL A 23 6.71 -6.01 -3.38
N GLU A 24 7.36 -4.86 -3.34
CA GLU A 24 7.56 -4.03 -4.52
C GLU A 24 8.86 -4.42 -5.21
N ASP A 25 8.85 -4.49 -6.54
CA ASP A 25 10.06 -4.43 -7.35
C ASP A 25 9.85 -3.59 -8.61
N LYS A 26 10.75 -2.62 -8.83
CA LYS A 26 10.77 -1.71 -9.99
C LYS A 26 9.42 -1.01 -10.25
N GLY A 27 8.76 -0.60 -9.19
CA GLY A 27 7.50 0.12 -9.20
C GLY A 27 6.26 -0.76 -9.33
N LYS A 28 6.40 -2.09 -9.27
CA LYS A 28 5.29 -3.05 -9.38
C LYS A 28 5.24 -3.98 -8.18
N ILE A 29 4.07 -4.53 -7.92
CA ILE A 29 3.88 -5.58 -6.92
C ILE A 29 4.46 -6.89 -7.49
N ALA A 30 5.58 -7.34 -6.93
CA ALA A 30 6.22 -8.60 -7.29
C ALA A 30 5.65 -9.78 -6.50
N TYR A 31 5.11 -9.52 -5.30
CA TYR A 31 4.47 -10.53 -4.45
C TYR A 31 3.50 -9.86 -3.46
N ILE A 32 2.43 -10.56 -3.10
CA ILE A 32 1.55 -10.20 -2.00
C ILE A 32 1.05 -11.48 -1.32
N GLY A 33 1.04 -11.51 0.01
CA GLY A 33 0.68 -12.71 0.76
C GLY A 33 0.91 -12.59 2.27
N TYR A 34 0.93 -13.73 2.96
CA TYR A 34 0.98 -13.76 4.42
C TYR A 34 2.40 -13.88 5.00
N ASN A 35 3.35 -14.41 4.23
CA ASN A 35 4.73 -14.64 4.68
C ASN A 35 5.70 -14.20 3.60
N THR A 36 6.86 -13.66 3.99
CA THR A 36 7.91 -13.26 3.05
C THR A 36 8.58 -14.48 2.43
N PRO A 37 8.53 -14.67 1.10
CA PRO A 37 9.27 -15.73 0.42
C PRO A 37 10.79 -15.66 0.65
N LEU A 38 11.46 -16.81 0.71
CA LEU A 38 12.91 -16.89 0.97
C LEU A 38 13.75 -16.10 -0.04
N CYS A 39 13.31 -15.98 -1.29
CA CYS A 39 14.00 -15.22 -2.33
C CYS A 39 14.04 -13.70 -2.08
N TYR A 40 13.24 -13.19 -1.13
CA TYR A 40 13.22 -11.78 -0.75
C TYR A 40 13.84 -11.50 0.63
N ARG A 41 14.47 -12.52 1.26
CA ARG A 41 14.99 -12.42 2.64
C ARG A 41 16.01 -11.29 2.83
N ASP A 42 16.86 -11.05 1.84
CA ASP A 42 17.93 -10.04 1.90
C ASP A 42 17.48 -8.66 1.36
N ALA A 43 16.21 -8.54 0.97
CA ALA A 43 15.66 -7.26 0.51
C ALA A 43 15.55 -6.27 1.67
N LYS A 44 15.47 -4.98 1.32
CA LYS A 44 15.12 -3.95 2.29
C LYS A 44 13.71 -4.22 2.83
N VAL A 45 13.58 -4.32 4.15
CA VAL A 45 12.30 -4.47 4.84
C VAL A 45 11.83 -3.10 5.35
N VAL A 46 10.55 -2.82 5.17
CA VAL A 46 9.84 -1.66 5.72
C VAL A 46 8.70 -2.18 6.59
N ASP A 47 8.83 -1.99 7.89
CA ASP A 47 7.78 -2.28 8.86
C ASP A 47 6.78 -1.12 8.90
N LEU A 48 5.50 -1.40 8.63
CA LEU A 48 4.43 -0.40 8.63
C LEU A 48 3.72 -0.29 9.99
N GLY A 49 4.12 -1.02 11.02
CA GLY A 49 3.73 -0.79 12.41
C GLY A 49 2.30 -1.17 12.76
N GLY A 50 1.74 -2.21 12.13
CA GLY A 50 0.36 -2.68 12.35
C GLY A 50 -0.71 -1.82 11.66
N LYS A 51 -0.29 -0.99 10.70
CA LYS A 51 -1.16 -0.10 9.91
C LYS A 51 -1.98 -0.87 8.88
N ALA A 52 -2.91 -0.17 8.23
CA ALA A 52 -3.60 -0.72 7.07
C ALA A 52 -3.07 -0.13 5.78
N VAL A 53 -3.17 -0.89 4.69
CA VAL A 53 -2.73 -0.48 3.37
C VAL A 53 -3.81 -0.82 2.36
N LEU A 54 -4.11 0.08 1.45
CA LEU A 54 -5.01 -0.15 0.32
C LEU A 54 -4.44 0.45 -0.96
N PRO A 55 -4.90 0.01 -2.15
CA PRO A 55 -4.53 0.63 -3.43
C PRO A 55 -4.74 2.13 -3.40
N ALA A 56 -3.88 2.91 -4.05
CA ALA A 56 -4.01 4.37 -4.03
C ALA A 56 -5.26 4.87 -4.77
N VAL A 57 -5.74 4.13 -5.79
CA VAL A 57 -6.95 4.48 -6.55
C VAL A 57 -8.12 3.68 -6.01
N ASN A 58 -9.00 4.31 -5.24
CA ASN A 58 -10.20 3.67 -4.68
C ASN A 58 -11.23 4.71 -4.21
N ASP A 59 -12.45 4.25 -3.93
CA ASP A 59 -13.56 5.10 -3.46
C ASP A 59 -13.63 5.28 -1.93
N LEU A 60 -12.78 4.58 -1.17
CA LEU A 60 -12.81 4.58 0.30
C LEU A 60 -12.05 5.76 0.91
N ILE A 61 -11.04 6.28 0.21
CA ILE A 61 -10.23 7.42 0.64
C ILE A 61 -10.11 8.47 -0.46
N PRO A 62 -10.13 9.76 -0.12
CA PRO A 62 -9.98 10.84 -1.10
C PRO A 62 -8.50 11.11 -1.39
N VAL A 63 -7.78 10.14 -1.98
CA VAL A 63 -6.39 10.33 -2.43
C VAL A 63 -6.39 10.74 -3.89
N ASP A 64 -6.05 12.01 -4.17
CA ASP A 64 -5.77 12.47 -5.53
C ASP A 64 -4.28 12.30 -5.86
N CYS A 65 -3.96 11.33 -6.71
CA CYS A 65 -2.62 11.12 -7.24
C CYS A 65 -2.70 10.85 -8.75
N LYS A 66 -2.41 11.89 -9.54
CA LYS A 66 -2.49 11.86 -11.01
C LYS A 66 -1.71 10.73 -11.69
N ASP A 67 -0.68 10.20 -11.03
CA ASP A 67 0.18 9.13 -11.55
C ASP A 67 -0.10 7.74 -10.95
N ALA A 68 -1.09 7.63 -10.05
CA ALA A 68 -1.49 6.35 -9.47
C ALA A 68 -2.36 5.55 -10.45
N GLY A 69 -2.07 4.27 -10.58
CA GLY A 69 -2.85 3.35 -11.43
C GLY A 69 -3.33 2.08 -10.73
N CYS A 70 -2.90 1.84 -9.49
CA CYS A 70 -3.27 0.65 -8.75
C CYS A 70 -4.64 0.81 -8.11
N ALA A 71 -5.62 0.04 -8.62
CA ALA A 71 -6.96 -0.08 -8.04
C ALA A 71 -7.13 -1.34 -7.18
N VAL A 72 -6.25 -2.33 -7.35
CA VAL A 72 -6.25 -3.61 -6.63
C VAL A 72 -4.81 -4.01 -6.29
N LEU A 73 -4.53 -4.43 -5.05
CA LEU A 73 -3.21 -4.94 -4.70
C LEU A 73 -3.06 -6.38 -5.20
N ALA A 74 -2.55 -6.53 -6.42
CA ALA A 74 -2.31 -7.82 -7.06
C ALA A 74 -0.93 -7.86 -7.71
N VAL A 75 -0.38 -9.07 -7.87
CA VAL A 75 0.92 -9.25 -8.51
C VAL A 75 0.88 -8.74 -9.96
N GLY A 76 1.87 -7.95 -10.35
CA GLY A 76 1.99 -7.33 -11.66
C GLY A 76 1.43 -5.90 -11.75
N GLU A 77 0.55 -5.53 -10.82
CA GLU A 77 0.01 -4.17 -10.70
C GLU A 77 1.09 -3.18 -10.25
N SER A 78 0.80 -1.89 -10.45
CA SER A 78 1.65 -0.82 -9.93
C SER A 78 1.69 -0.88 -8.40
N ALA A 79 2.84 -0.60 -7.79
CA ALA A 79 2.97 -0.52 -6.34
C ALA A 79 2.55 0.87 -5.84
N ASP A 80 1.31 1.26 -6.15
CA ASP A 80 0.70 2.52 -5.71
C ASP A 80 -0.30 2.23 -4.59
N PHE A 81 0.02 2.65 -3.37
CA PHE A 81 -0.82 2.34 -2.21
C PHE A 81 -0.79 3.44 -1.17
N ALA A 82 -1.87 3.56 -0.42
CA ALA A 82 -1.99 4.45 0.73
C ALA A 82 -1.83 3.63 2.02
N VAL A 83 -1.12 4.20 2.99
CA VAL A 83 -0.96 3.67 4.35
C VAL A 83 -1.84 4.47 5.30
N LEU A 84 -2.66 3.77 6.07
CA LEU A 84 -3.63 4.34 7.00
C LEU A 84 -3.26 3.98 8.43
N ASP A 85 -3.61 4.83 9.37
CA ASP A 85 -3.39 4.61 10.80
C ASP A 85 -4.08 3.32 11.32
N LYS A 86 -5.21 2.94 10.70
CA LYS A 86 -6.03 1.78 11.06
C LYS A 86 -6.78 1.20 9.86
N ASN A 87 -7.37 0.02 10.04
CA ASN A 87 -8.13 -0.68 9.00
C ASN A 87 -9.49 -0.02 8.74
N ILE A 88 -9.64 0.60 7.57
CA ILE A 88 -10.84 1.33 7.16
C ILE A 88 -12.10 0.46 7.02
N LEU A 89 -11.96 -0.84 6.76
CA LEU A 89 -13.09 -1.77 6.68
C LEU A 89 -13.66 -2.10 8.08
N LYS A 90 -12.89 -1.84 9.15
CA LYS A 90 -13.30 -2.04 10.55
C LYS A 90 -13.68 -0.72 11.22
N ASP A 91 -12.98 0.37 10.88
CA ASP A 91 -13.21 1.70 11.42
C ASP A 91 -13.18 2.75 10.29
N PRO A 92 -14.33 3.35 9.93
CA PRO A 92 -14.42 4.33 8.84
C PRO A 92 -13.74 5.67 9.14
N THR A 93 -13.27 5.89 10.38
CA THR A 93 -12.54 7.12 10.77
C THR A 93 -11.03 7.05 10.44
N ALA A 94 -10.61 6.03 9.71
CA ALA A 94 -9.21 5.85 9.33
C ALA A 94 -8.68 7.06 8.55
N SER A 95 -7.43 7.45 8.85
CA SER A 95 -6.75 8.59 8.26
C SER A 95 -5.53 8.14 7.47
N VAL A 96 -5.31 8.76 6.31
CA VAL A 96 -4.14 8.50 5.46
C VAL A 96 -2.91 9.11 6.11
N GLU A 97 -1.88 8.31 6.38
CA GLU A 97 -0.61 8.76 6.93
C GLU A 97 0.47 8.94 5.87
N ALA A 98 0.49 8.07 4.86
CA ALA A 98 1.46 8.11 3.77
C ALA A 98 0.85 7.57 2.49
N VAL A 99 1.37 8.03 1.35
CA VAL A 99 1.03 7.50 0.03
C VAL A 99 2.33 7.09 -0.64
N TYR A 100 2.32 5.95 -1.30
CA TYR A 100 3.44 5.42 -2.06
C TYR A 100 3.01 5.36 -3.53
N LEU A 101 3.84 5.91 -4.41
CA LEU A 101 3.69 5.77 -5.86
C LEU A 101 4.86 4.99 -6.41
N LYS A 102 4.59 3.87 -7.08
CA LYS A 102 5.60 2.94 -7.63
C LYS A 102 6.65 2.58 -6.57
N GLY A 103 6.19 2.29 -5.35
CA GLY A 103 7.05 1.95 -4.22
C GLY A 103 7.82 3.11 -3.59
N ARG A 104 7.55 4.36 -3.98
CA ARG A 104 8.22 5.54 -3.45
C ARG A 104 7.28 6.34 -2.58
N ASP A 105 7.68 6.57 -1.33
CA ASP A 105 6.97 7.42 -0.38
C ASP A 105 6.86 8.86 -0.91
N THR A 106 5.64 9.30 -1.18
CA THR A 106 5.36 10.65 -1.66
C THR A 106 5.30 11.67 -0.53
N SER A 107 5.17 11.27 0.74
CA SER A 107 5.14 12.21 1.87
C SER A 107 6.46 12.99 2.01
N LYS A 108 7.58 12.38 1.61
CA LYS A 108 8.91 13.01 1.59
C LYS A 108 9.14 13.89 0.36
N SER A 109 8.32 13.69 -0.67
CA SER A 109 8.34 14.43 -1.91
C SER A 109 7.37 15.59 -1.77
N ARG A 110 7.83 16.76 -1.29
CA ARG A 110 7.00 17.98 -1.19
C ARG A 110 6.06 18.14 -2.40
N PHE A 111 4.80 17.78 -2.24
CA PHE A 111 3.71 18.26 -3.07
C PHE A 111 2.62 18.80 -2.14
N PRO A 112 2.13 20.01 -2.43
CA PRO A 112 1.34 20.76 -1.48
C PRO A 112 -0.14 20.38 -1.59
N PHE A 113 -0.85 20.50 -0.46
CA PHE A 113 -2.31 20.53 -0.32
C PHE A 113 -3.06 19.20 -0.40
N PHE A 114 -3.28 18.61 0.79
CA PHE A 114 -4.65 18.24 1.16
C PHE A 114 -5.46 19.54 1.26
N HIS A 115 -6.44 19.74 0.38
CA HIS A 115 -7.55 20.65 0.67
C HIS A 115 -8.73 19.79 1.14
N ILE A 116 -9.10 20.00 2.40
CA ILE A 116 -10.41 19.68 2.99
C ILE A 116 -11.48 20.47 2.23
#